data_AF-A0A438M035-F1
#
_entry.id   AF-A0A438M035-F1
#
_cell.length_a   1.000
_cell.length_b   1.000
_cell.length_c   1.000
_cell.angle_alpha   90.00
_cell.angle_beta   90.00
_cell.angle_gamma   90.00
#
_symmetry.space_group_name_H-M   'P 1'
#
loop_
_entity.id
_entity.type
_entity.pdbx_description
1 polymer ?
#
loop_
_entity_poly.entity_id
_entity_poly.type
_entity_poly.pdbx_seq_one_letter_code
_entity_poly.pdbx_strand_id
1 'polypeptide(L)'
;MGKAKRIKNQRRARWSAPAASRTLNSITDIEQAGEEFTAETACRLTYLNDPILGNGQPVSGMGPDGELLVDDSGTVEPIPVVLFEPSRIIVRTDRITGAVLGETRTEAIVGGGFHHLPDSPVWTIQPALGWGVYRTGEGVVLRDASGVIWASGAPALDPAWVSAATSYGYVVAFYGPKLGVRTPPRLSPRAYTTAKRRAEFVQGRAQGLTTVAIVTWHGATEEDLEWVVAEPGSYGQPLPVVFAPAATFRMHGGADLFGLTPLRLHDPLPTTPLPDLIAHISPTDVDLIRPNEPMPTNYVAGVHYGEGLSISWLQAARRLGKVLLLTGPTLPGKSGTDPSQAWRGISAGIVQVETR
;
A
#
# COMPACT_ATOMS: atom_id res chain seq x y z
N MET A 1 62.88 25.13 -11.80
CA MET A 1 62.45 24.85 -13.19
C MET A 1 62.27 23.33 -13.32
N GLY A 2 61.11 22.69 -13.29
CA GLY A 2 59.77 23.09 -13.70
C GLY A 2 59.39 22.38 -15.00
N LYS A 3 58.93 21.12 -14.96
CA LYS A 3 58.08 20.50 -16.00
C LYS A 3 57.18 19.42 -15.38
N ALA A 4 55.95 19.81 -15.05
CA ALA A 4 54.84 18.92 -14.75
C ALA A 4 54.36 18.25 -16.04
N LYS A 5 54.32 16.91 -16.08
CA LYS A 5 53.73 16.14 -17.18
C LYS A 5 52.28 15.78 -16.82
N ARG A 6 51.36 16.51 -17.44
CA ARG A 6 49.91 16.38 -17.35
C ARG A 6 49.48 15.06 -18.00
N ILE A 7 49.15 14.04 -17.21
CA ILE A 7 48.49 12.83 -17.73
C ILE A 7 46.98 13.03 -17.62
N LYS A 8 46.33 13.12 -18.78
CA LYS A 8 44.88 13.15 -18.95
C LYS A 8 44.27 11.87 -18.39
N ASN A 9 43.54 11.98 -17.29
CA ASN A 9 42.59 10.94 -16.88
C ASN A 9 41.46 10.86 -17.92
N GLN A 10 41.60 9.94 -18.87
CA GLN A 10 40.46 9.45 -19.64
C GLN A 10 39.52 8.72 -18.68
N ARG A 11 38.49 9.42 -18.20
CA ARG A 11 37.28 8.80 -17.66
C ARG A 11 36.62 8.00 -18.79
N ARG A 12 37.00 6.73 -18.94
CA ARG A 12 36.14 5.74 -19.57
C ARG A 12 34.91 5.62 -18.67
N ALA A 13 33.79 6.11 -19.17
CA ALA A 13 32.48 5.83 -18.62
C ALA A 13 32.38 4.31 -18.42
N ARG A 14 32.34 3.88 -17.16
CA ARG A 14 31.96 2.50 -16.79
C ARG A 14 30.51 2.36 -17.21
N TRP A 15 30.30 1.78 -18.38
CA TRP A 15 29.03 1.19 -18.74
C TRP A 15 28.74 0.15 -17.66
N SER A 16 27.67 0.37 -16.89
CA SER A 16 27.15 -0.56 -15.93
C SER A 16 26.83 -1.87 -16.66
N ALA A 17 27.62 -2.92 -16.42
CA ALA A 17 27.29 -4.25 -16.87
C ALA A 17 25.95 -4.69 -16.24
N PRO A 18 25.14 -5.52 -16.91
CA PRO A 18 23.94 -6.09 -16.30
C PRO A 18 24.33 -6.82 -15.00
N ALA A 19 23.52 -6.66 -13.95
CA ALA A 19 23.75 -7.34 -12.68
C ALA A 19 23.88 -8.85 -12.95
N ALA A 20 25.09 -9.39 -12.75
CA ALA A 20 25.37 -10.80 -12.97
C ALA A 20 24.70 -11.62 -11.86
N SER A 21 24.08 -12.75 -12.22
CA SER A 21 23.58 -13.71 -11.25
C SER A 21 24.69 -14.08 -10.28
N ARG A 22 24.50 -13.80 -8.99
CA ARG A 22 25.45 -14.12 -7.92
C ARG A 22 24.96 -15.35 -7.17
N THR A 23 25.81 -16.36 -7.06
CA THR A 23 25.53 -17.53 -6.22
C THR A 23 25.76 -17.17 -4.75
N LEU A 24 24.76 -17.43 -3.90
CA LEU A 24 24.82 -17.27 -2.45
C LEU A 24 24.80 -18.67 -1.81
N ASN A 25 25.73 -18.96 -0.91
CA ASN A 25 25.96 -20.31 -0.40
C ASN A 25 25.53 -20.51 1.07
N SER A 26 25.21 -19.43 1.77
CA SER A 26 24.82 -19.43 3.18
C SER A 26 23.84 -18.30 3.50
N ILE A 27 23.15 -18.40 4.65
CA ILE A 27 22.32 -17.31 5.20
C ILE A 27 23.18 -16.05 5.42
N THR A 28 24.41 -16.22 5.89
CA THR A 28 25.37 -15.12 6.06
C THR A 28 25.72 -14.45 4.73
N ASP A 29 25.74 -15.17 3.61
CA ASP A 29 25.92 -14.56 2.28
C ASP A 29 24.71 -13.73 1.85
N ILE A 30 23.50 -14.11 2.26
CA ILE A 30 22.26 -13.35 2.00
C ILE A 30 22.28 -12.05 2.82
N GLU A 31 22.63 -12.15 4.11
CA GLU A 31 22.74 -11.00 5.02
C GLU A 31 23.89 -10.06 4.61
N GLN A 32 25.06 -10.60 4.22
CA GLN A 32 26.23 -9.82 3.78
C GLN A 32 26.11 -9.28 2.36
N ALA A 33 25.24 -9.84 1.52
CA ALA A 33 24.99 -9.29 0.20
C ALA A 33 24.40 -7.88 0.27
N GLY A 34 23.85 -7.47 1.42
CA GLY A 34 23.28 -6.14 1.62
C GLY A 34 22.23 -5.81 0.57
N GLU A 35 21.62 -6.83 -0.05
CA GLU A 35 20.53 -6.64 -1.00
C GLU A 35 19.32 -6.24 -0.18
N GLU A 36 19.22 -4.95 0.07
CA GLU A 36 18.04 -4.32 0.60
C GLU A 36 16.90 -4.69 -0.35
N PHE A 37 16.00 -5.56 0.13
CA PHE A 37 14.82 -5.92 -0.64
C PHE A 37 13.98 -4.67 -0.78
N THR A 38 14.14 -3.98 -1.89
CA THR A 38 13.41 -2.74 -2.14
C THR A 38 11.92 -3.08 -2.23
N ALA A 39 11.10 -2.31 -1.52
CA ALA A 39 9.67 -2.32 -1.75
C ALA A 39 9.35 -1.85 -3.17
N GLU A 40 10.21 -1.04 -3.79
CA GLU A 40 10.02 -0.59 -5.17
C GLU A 40 10.03 -1.76 -6.16
N THR A 41 8.93 -1.88 -6.90
CA THR A 41 8.70 -2.92 -7.92
C THR A 41 8.20 -2.29 -9.21
N ALA A 42 8.36 -3.01 -10.33
CA ALA A 42 7.66 -2.63 -11.54
C ALA A 42 6.17 -2.92 -11.34
N CYS A 43 5.31 -1.92 -11.51
CA CYS A 43 3.89 -2.03 -11.24
C CYS A 43 3.05 -1.82 -12.50
N ARG A 44 1.93 -2.54 -12.62
CA ARG A 44 0.95 -2.33 -13.67
C ARG A 44 -0.47 -2.52 -13.15
N LEU A 45 -1.35 -1.61 -13.54
CA LEU A 45 -2.79 -1.72 -13.36
C LEU A 45 -3.41 -2.34 -14.62
N THR A 46 -4.34 -3.26 -14.42
CA THR A 46 -5.11 -3.90 -15.48
C THR A 46 -6.41 -4.48 -14.92
N TYR A 47 -7.08 -5.34 -15.67
CA TYR A 47 -8.29 -6.03 -15.25
C TYR A 47 -8.13 -7.54 -15.39
N LEU A 48 -8.98 -8.31 -14.72
CA LEU A 48 -8.92 -9.77 -14.72
C LEU A 48 -9.07 -10.37 -16.12
N ASN A 49 -9.79 -9.67 -17.00
CA ASN A 49 -9.96 -10.03 -18.41
C ASN A 49 -8.78 -9.61 -19.32
N ASP A 50 -7.64 -9.18 -18.77
CA ASP A 50 -6.44 -8.89 -19.57
C ASP A 50 -5.97 -10.17 -20.31
N PRO A 51 -5.67 -10.10 -21.63
CA PRO A 51 -5.16 -11.24 -22.40
C PRO A 51 -3.88 -11.86 -21.85
N ILE A 52 -3.07 -11.13 -21.09
CA ILE A 52 -1.87 -11.65 -20.43
C ILE A 52 -2.24 -12.61 -19.30
N LEU A 53 -3.34 -12.33 -18.61
CA LEU A 53 -3.91 -13.18 -17.57
C LEU A 53 -4.77 -14.31 -18.16
N GLY A 54 -4.93 -14.36 -19.49
CA GLY A 54 -5.71 -15.40 -20.16
C GLY A 54 -7.20 -15.08 -20.28
N ASN A 55 -7.59 -13.79 -20.18
CA ASN A 55 -8.98 -13.34 -20.25
C ASN A 55 -9.88 -13.96 -19.18
N GLY A 56 -9.44 -13.95 -17.91
CA GLY A 56 -10.25 -14.47 -16.82
C GLY A 56 -11.59 -13.73 -16.71
N GLN A 57 -12.66 -14.48 -16.51
CA GLN A 57 -14.00 -13.93 -16.26
C GLN A 57 -14.52 -14.39 -14.89
N PRO A 58 -15.25 -13.53 -14.17
CA PRO A 58 -15.91 -13.94 -12.93
C PRO A 58 -17.01 -14.96 -13.23
N VAL A 59 -17.02 -16.04 -12.46
CA VAL A 59 -18.10 -17.02 -12.46
C VAL A 59 -19.28 -16.41 -11.68
N SER A 60 -20.43 -16.27 -12.33
CA SER A 60 -21.66 -15.75 -11.73
C SER A 60 -22.49 -16.84 -11.04
N GLY A 61 -22.22 -18.11 -11.33
CA GLY A 61 -22.86 -19.25 -10.68
C GLY A 61 -22.45 -20.59 -11.28
N MET A 62 -23.12 -21.64 -10.85
CA MET A 62 -22.98 -22.98 -11.42
C MET A 62 -24.37 -23.43 -11.90
N GLY A 63 -24.45 -23.83 -13.16
CA GLY A 63 -25.65 -24.41 -13.74
C GLY A 63 -25.99 -25.77 -13.12
N PRO A 64 -27.22 -26.25 -13.31
CA PRO A 64 -27.67 -27.53 -12.75
C PRO A 64 -26.83 -28.73 -13.20
N ASP A 65 -26.14 -28.63 -14.34
CA ASP A 65 -25.27 -29.67 -14.89
C ASP A 65 -23.80 -29.53 -14.46
N GLY A 66 -23.49 -28.61 -13.55
CA GLY A 66 -22.12 -28.33 -13.09
C GLY A 66 -21.31 -27.39 -14.00
N GLU A 67 -21.92 -26.88 -15.06
CA GLU A 67 -21.30 -25.87 -15.93
C GLU A 67 -21.12 -24.54 -15.17
N LEU A 68 -19.98 -23.88 -15.34
CA LEU A 68 -19.75 -22.56 -14.76
C LEU A 68 -20.51 -21.52 -15.58
N LEU A 69 -21.42 -20.80 -14.94
CA LEU A 69 -22.10 -19.67 -15.54
C LEU A 69 -21.18 -18.46 -15.48
N VAL A 70 -21.00 -17.81 -16.62
CA VAL A 70 -20.17 -16.62 -16.77
C VAL A 70 -21.06 -15.54 -17.38
N ASP A 71 -20.96 -14.30 -16.85
CA ASP A 71 -21.69 -13.18 -17.41
C ASP A 71 -20.91 -12.58 -18.59
N ASP A 72 -21.38 -12.86 -19.80
CA ASP A 72 -20.79 -12.40 -21.06
C ASP A 72 -21.48 -11.14 -21.62
N SER A 73 -22.42 -10.55 -20.87
CA SER A 73 -23.22 -9.41 -21.35
C SER A 73 -22.42 -8.13 -21.57
N GLY A 74 -21.18 -8.08 -21.09
CA GLY A 74 -20.33 -6.89 -21.13
C GLY A 74 -20.83 -5.75 -20.24
N THR A 75 -21.83 -6.01 -19.39
CA THR A 75 -22.43 -5.02 -18.49
C THR A 75 -21.79 -5.00 -17.10
N VAL A 76 -21.03 -6.04 -16.75
CA VAL A 76 -20.30 -6.14 -15.47
C VAL A 76 -19.03 -5.29 -15.53
N GLU A 77 -18.86 -4.43 -14.52
CA GLU A 77 -17.63 -3.65 -14.34
C GLU A 77 -16.43 -4.62 -14.25
N PRO A 78 -15.33 -4.39 -14.98
CA PRO A 78 -14.23 -5.35 -15.00
C PRO A 78 -13.50 -5.37 -13.65
N ILE A 79 -13.19 -6.57 -13.14
CA ILE A 79 -12.51 -6.72 -11.85
C ILE A 79 -11.10 -6.11 -11.92
N PRO A 80 -10.77 -5.14 -11.05
CA PRO A 80 -9.48 -4.45 -11.06
C PRO A 80 -8.35 -5.34 -10.54
N VAL A 81 -7.24 -5.33 -11.28
CA VAL A 81 -6.02 -6.09 -11.00
C VAL A 81 -4.83 -5.15 -10.87
N VAL A 82 -3.95 -5.43 -9.91
CA VAL A 82 -2.61 -4.83 -9.79
C VAL A 82 -1.54 -5.91 -9.82
N LEU A 83 -0.48 -5.68 -10.61
CA LEU A 83 0.67 -6.57 -10.75
C LEU A 83 1.90 -5.89 -10.15
N PHE A 84 2.58 -6.54 -9.20
CA PHE A 84 3.84 -6.10 -8.61
C PHE A 84 4.97 -7.07 -8.96
N GLU A 85 5.86 -6.66 -9.87
CA GLU A 85 6.99 -7.47 -10.35
C GLU A 85 8.31 -6.97 -9.74
N PRO A 86 8.93 -7.73 -8.81
CA PRO A 86 10.18 -7.33 -8.18
C PRO A 86 11.34 -7.33 -9.19
N SER A 87 12.24 -6.36 -9.04
CA SER A 87 13.39 -6.17 -9.94
C SER A 87 14.52 -7.18 -9.71
N ARG A 88 14.60 -7.70 -8.47
CA ARG A 88 15.56 -8.72 -8.02
C ARG A 88 14.82 -9.80 -7.24
N ILE A 89 15.31 -11.03 -7.38
CA ILE A 89 14.75 -12.20 -6.71
C ILE A 89 15.88 -13.09 -6.19
N ILE A 90 15.61 -13.80 -5.10
CA ILE A 90 16.52 -14.83 -4.58
C ILE A 90 15.88 -16.19 -4.82
N VAL A 91 16.45 -16.93 -5.75
CA VAL A 91 15.97 -18.26 -6.12
C VAL A 91 16.79 -19.31 -5.38
N ARG A 92 16.11 -20.16 -4.61
CA ARG A 92 16.73 -21.33 -3.99
C ARG A 92 16.82 -22.43 -5.05
N THR A 93 17.99 -23.04 -5.18
CA THR A 93 18.20 -24.18 -6.08
C THR A 93 18.76 -25.37 -5.32
N ASP A 94 18.35 -26.56 -5.73
CA ASP A 94 18.95 -27.82 -5.30
C ASP A 94 20.37 -27.89 -5.86
N ARG A 95 21.37 -28.10 -5.00
CA ARG A 95 22.78 -28.14 -5.42
C ARG A 95 23.14 -29.37 -6.24
N ILE A 96 22.39 -30.46 -6.09
CA ILE A 96 22.64 -31.74 -6.76
C ILE A 96 21.92 -31.78 -8.10
N THR A 97 20.64 -31.40 -8.12
CA THR A 97 19.81 -31.48 -9.33
C THR A 97 19.78 -30.18 -10.13
N GLY A 98 20.18 -29.06 -9.54
CA GLY A 98 20.03 -27.72 -10.13
C GLY A 98 18.57 -27.24 -10.18
N ALA A 99 17.62 -28.01 -9.64
CA ALA A 99 16.20 -27.68 -9.68
C ALA A 99 15.92 -26.43 -8.85
N VAL A 100 15.04 -25.55 -9.36
CA VAL A 100 14.54 -24.40 -8.59
C VAL A 100 13.60 -24.92 -7.51
N LEU A 101 13.94 -24.66 -6.26
CA LEU A 101 13.21 -25.08 -5.05
C LEU A 101 12.26 -24.00 -4.52
N GLY A 102 12.14 -22.87 -5.22
CA GLY A 102 11.31 -21.72 -4.84
C GLY A 102 12.06 -20.39 -4.84
N GLU A 103 11.32 -19.30 -4.71
CA GLU A 103 11.84 -17.94 -4.58
C GLU A 103 11.46 -17.39 -3.19
N THR A 104 12.44 -16.85 -2.45
CA THR A 104 12.27 -16.59 -1.02
C THR A 104 11.11 -15.65 -0.69
N ARG A 105 10.89 -14.56 -1.46
CA ARG A 105 9.78 -13.63 -1.19
C ARG A 105 8.42 -14.20 -1.61
N THR A 106 8.39 -15.02 -2.65
CA THR A 106 7.22 -15.76 -3.12
C THR A 106 6.73 -16.71 -2.02
N GLU A 107 7.63 -17.47 -1.39
CA GLU A 107 7.25 -18.33 -0.26
C GLU A 107 6.84 -17.51 0.98
N ALA A 108 7.51 -16.39 1.23
CA ALA A 108 7.20 -15.54 2.37
C ALA A 108 5.82 -14.87 2.23
N ILE A 109 5.46 -14.37 1.05
CA ILE A 109 4.14 -13.74 0.82
C ILE A 109 3.02 -14.79 0.86
N VAL A 110 3.29 -16.02 0.42
CA VAL A 110 2.35 -17.15 0.56
C VAL A 110 2.12 -17.47 2.04
N GLY A 111 3.17 -17.52 2.85
CA GLY A 111 3.06 -17.63 4.30
C GLY A 111 2.27 -16.48 4.96
N GLY A 112 2.24 -15.31 4.31
CA GLY A 112 1.47 -14.14 4.73
C GLY A 112 -0.01 -14.14 4.34
N GLY A 113 -0.47 -15.10 3.52
CA GLY A 113 -1.88 -15.23 3.13
C GLY A 113 -2.16 -15.17 1.63
N PHE A 114 -1.14 -14.91 0.80
CA PHE A 114 -1.26 -15.15 -0.64
C PHE A 114 -1.23 -16.65 -0.94
N HIS A 115 -1.54 -17.03 -2.17
CA HIS A 115 -1.38 -18.41 -2.64
C HIS A 115 -0.76 -18.44 -4.01
N HIS A 116 -0.08 -19.54 -4.33
CA HIS A 116 0.40 -19.78 -5.69
C HIS A 116 -0.79 -19.89 -6.63
N LEU A 117 -0.69 -19.24 -7.79
CA LEU A 117 -1.68 -19.41 -8.83
C LEU A 117 -1.50 -20.82 -9.45
N PRO A 118 -2.47 -21.74 -9.30
CA PRO A 118 -2.34 -23.11 -9.82
C PRO A 118 -2.33 -23.08 -11.34
N ASP A 119 -1.78 -24.10 -12.02
CA ASP A 119 -1.79 -24.22 -13.49
C ASP A 119 -3.14 -24.73 -14.07
N SER A 120 -4.26 -24.31 -13.46
CA SER A 120 -5.63 -24.67 -13.85
C SER A 120 -6.31 -23.57 -14.68
N PRO A 121 -7.11 -23.89 -15.71
CA PRO A 121 -7.88 -22.86 -16.44
C PRO A 121 -8.89 -22.13 -15.56
N VAL A 122 -9.31 -22.72 -14.44
CA VAL A 122 -10.22 -22.11 -13.46
C VAL A 122 -9.41 -21.61 -12.28
N TRP A 123 -9.58 -20.33 -11.94
CA TRP A 123 -8.87 -19.67 -10.85
C TRP A 123 -9.80 -19.47 -9.66
N THR A 124 -9.42 -20.02 -8.52
CA THR A 124 -10.10 -19.77 -7.25
C THR A 124 -9.22 -18.85 -6.41
N ILE A 125 -9.38 -17.54 -6.60
CA ILE A 125 -8.55 -16.55 -5.91
C ILE A 125 -9.12 -16.34 -4.50
N GLN A 126 -8.34 -16.71 -3.49
CA GLN A 126 -8.68 -16.51 -2.08
C GLN A 126 -8.37 -15.09 -1.59
N PRO A 127 -9.13 -14.57 -0.62
CA PRO A 127 -8.79 -13.32 0.06
C PRO A 127 -7.60 -13.49 1.00
N ALA A 128 -6.72 -12.50 1.04
CA ALA A 128 -5.67 -12.39 2.06
C ALA A 128 -6.11 -11.37 3.12
N LEU A 129 -6.61 -11.86 4.25
CA LEU A 129 -7.15 -11.00 5.32
C LEU A 129 -6.08 -10.07 5.89
N GLY A 130 -6.46 -8.81 6.11
CA GLY A 130 -5.56 -7.76 6.62
C GLY A 130 -4.61 -7.17 5.57
N TRP A 131 -4.51 -7.75 4.36
CA TRP A 131 -3.76 -7.15 3.27
C TRP A 131 -4.57 -6.07 2.55
N GLY A 132 -3.85 -5.05 2.09
CA GLY A 132 -4.45 -3.94 1.38
C GLY A 132 -3.54 -3.34 0.32
N VAL A 133 -4.16 -2.86 -0.76
CA VAL A 133 -3.52 -1.97 -1.72
C VAL A 133 -4.02 -0.57 -1.46
N TYR A 134 -3.07 0.32 -1.21
CA TYR A 134 -3.31 1.72 -0.90
C TYR A 134 -2.90 2.57 -2.07
N ARG A 135 -3.76 3.51 -2.46
CA ARG A 135 -3.36 4.59 -3.35
C ARG A 135 -2.34 5.47 -2.61
N THR A 136 -1.37 6.02 -3.31
CA THR A 136 -0.44 7.04 -2.79
C THR A 136 -0.47 8.28 -3.70
N GLY A 137 0.22 9.35 -3.30
CA GLY A 137 0.38 10.52 -4.17
C GLY A 137 1.11 10.16 -5.48
N GLU A 138 1.98 9.16 -5.43
CA GLU A 138 2.84 8.75 -6.54
C GLU A 138 2.40 7.45 -7.24
N GLY A 139 1.46 6.68 -6.67
CA GLY A 139 1.01 5.42 -7.24
C GLY A 139 0.22 4.52 -6.29
N VAL A 140 0.71 3.31 -6.07
CA VAL A 140 0.09 2.32 -5.18
C VAL A 140 1.12 1.56 -4.35
N VAL A 141 0.73 1.18 -3.14
CA VAL A 141 1.51 0.32 -2.23
C VAL A 141 0.70 -0.86 -1.75
N LEU A 142 1.31 -2.04 -1.73
CA LEU A 142 0.79 -3.26 -1.12
C LEU A 142 1.34 -3.37 0.30
N ARG A 143 0.45 -3.50 1.28
CA ARG A 143 0.80 -3.72 2.68
C ARG A 143 0.19 -5.01 3.21
N ASP A 144 0.89 -5.62 4.14
CA ASP A 144 0.36 -6.74 4.91
C ASP A 144 -0.47 -6.26 6.11
N ALA A 145 -0.99 -7.22 6.88
CA ALA A 145 -1.79 -6.98 8.07
C ALA A 145 -1.06 -6.21 9.19
N SER A 146 0.28 -6.17 9.17
CA SER A 146 1.09 -5.42 10.13
C SER A 146 1.39 -3.98 9.66
N GLY A 147 0.98 -3.63 8.44
CA GLY A 147 1.24 -2.32 7.83
C GLY A 147 2.60 -2.24 7.13
N VAL A 148 3.38 -3.32 7.08
CA VAL A 148 4.67 -3.35 6.38
C VAL A 148 4.44 -3.25 4.87
N ILE A 149 5.21 -2.37 4.21
CA ILE A 149 5.18 -2.22 2.76
C ILE A 149 5.92 -3.39 2.10
N TRP A 150 5.19 -4.20 1.37
CA TRP A 150 5.72 -5.34 0.62
C TRP A 150 6.15 -4.97 -0.78
N ALA A 151 5.33 -4.16 -1.45
CA ALA A 151 5.58 -3.68 -2.79
C ALA A 151 5.04 -2.27 -2.95
N SER A 152 5.74 -1.46 -3.74
CA SER A 152 5.32 -0.14 -4.16
C SER A 152 5.57 0.00 -5.66
N GLY A 153 4.77 0.84 -6.31
CA GLY A 153 5.04 1.25 -7.68
C GLY A 153 4.22 2.47 -8.07
N ALA A 154 4.69 3.15 -9.11
CA ALA A 154 4.14 4.41 -9.59
C ALA A 154 3.49 4.27 -10.99
N PRO A 155 2.48 3.40 -11.19
CA PRO A 155 1.78 3.34 -12.47
C PRO A 155 0.92 4.59 -12.64
N ALA A 156 0.68 5.00 -13.89
CA ALA A 156 -0.36 5.99 -14.16
C ALA A 156 -1.72 5.42 -13.72
N LEU A 157 -2.38 6.11 -12.77
CA LEU A 157 -3.68 5.70 -12.24
C LEU A 157 -4.78 6.06 -13.24
N ASP A 158 -5.28 5.06 -13.96
CA ASP A 158 -6.47 5.20 -14.82
C ASP A 158 -7.70 5.48 -13.94
N PRO A 159 -8.43 6.60 -14.16
CA PRO A 159 -9.65 6.91 -13.41
C PRO A 159 -10.71 5.80 -13.47
N ALA A 160 -10.82 5.09 -14.59
CA ALA A 160 -11.77 3.98 -14.72
C ALA A 160 -11.39 2.80 -13.81
N TRP A 161 -10.09 2.50 -13.72
CA TRP A 161 -9.59 1.45 -12.83
C TRP A 161 -9.79 1.81 -11.36
N VAL A 162 -9.53 3.06 -10.99
CA VAL A 162 -9.75 3.56 -9.62
C VAL A 162 -11.23 3.55 -9.26
N SER A 163 -12.11 3.91 -10.20
CA SER A 163 -13.56 3.80 -10.02
C SER A 163 -13.96 2.36 -9.74
N ALA A 164 -13.50 1.41 -10.55
CA ALA A 164 -13.78 -0.01 -10.36
C ALA A 164 -13.26 -0.52 -9.01
N ALA A 165 -12.01 -0.22 -8.65
CA ALA A 165 -11.44 -0.60 -7.36
C ALA A 165 -12.24 -0.04 -6.17
N THR A 166 -12.74 1.19 -6.31
CA THR A 166 -13.57 1.84 -5.28
C THR A 166 -14.97 1.23 -5.21
N SER A 167 -15.56 0.91 -6.35
CA SER A 167 -16.87 0.25 -6.49
C SER A 167 -16.85 -1.15 -5.87
N TYR A 168 -15.83 -1.95 -6.18
CA TYR A 168 -15.64 -3.29 -5.62
C TYR A 168 -15.20 -3.28 -4.15
N GLY A 169 -14.45 -2.25 -3.72
CA GLY A 169 -13.82 -2.21 -2.38
C GLY A 169 -12.63 -3.15 -2.22
N TYR A 170 -12.25 -3.87 -3.29
CA TYR A 170 -11.11 -4.77 -3.33
C TYR A 170 -10.43 -4.74 -4.71
N VAL A 171 -9.21 -5.25 -4.76
CA VAL A 171 -8.47 -5.52 -5.99
C VAL A 171 -7.87 -6.92 -5.95
N VAL A 172 -7.63 -7.51 -7.12
CA VAL A 172 -6.82 -8.73 -7.22
C VAL A 172 -5.36 -8.32 -7.35
N ALA A 173 -4.53 -8.68 -6.37
CA ALA A 173 -3.11 -8.39 -6.37
C ALA A 173 -2.32 -9.62 -6.81
N PHE A 174 -1.46 -9.46 -7.81
CA PHE A 174 -0.43 -10.43 -8.16
C PHE A 174 0.92 -9.94 -7.71
N TYR A 175 1.72 -10.85 -7.17
CA TYR A 175 3.09 -10.58 -6.78
C TYR A 175 4.00 -11.73 -7.22
N GLY A 176 5.19 -11.37 -7.70
CA GLY A 176 6.23 -12.31 -8.09
C GLY A 176 6.96 -11.90 -9.35
N PRO A 177 8.08 -12.56 -9.69
CA PRO A 177 8.76 -12.30 -10.96
C PRO A 177 7.93 -12.78 -12.15
N LYS A 178 8.30 -12.32 -13.35
CA LYS A 178 7.73 -12.81 -14.62
C LYS A 178 6.22 -12.54 -14.78
N LEU A 179 5.72 -11.42 -14.27
CA LEU A 179 4.31 -11.04 -14.45
C LEU A 179 4.02 -10.38 -15.81
N GLY A 180 5.03 -10.20 -16.67
CA GLY A 180 4.87 -9.49 -17.93
C GLY A 180 4.75 -7.97 -17.77
N VAL A 181 5.22 -7.43 -16.65
CA VAL A 181 5.22 -6.00 -16.35
C VAL A 181 6.52 -5.38 -16.85
N ARG A 182 7.67 -5.95 -16.44
CA ARG A 182 8.97 -5.40 -16.77
C ARG A 182 9.44 -5.86 -18.15
N THR A 183 10.01 -4.95 -18.93
CA THR A 183 10.62 -5.34 -20.21
C THR A 183 11.95 -6.05 -19.95
N PRO A 184 12.17 -7.27 -20.48
CA PRO A 184 13.43 -7.98 -20.30
C PRO A 184 14.63 -7.20 -20.87
N PRO A 185 15.85 -7.27 -20.27
CA PRO A 185 17.00 -6.43 -20.64
C PRO A 185 17.49 -6.50 -22.10
N ARG A 186 17.03 -7.49 -22.88
CA ARG A 186 17.41 -7.71 -24.29
C ARG A 186 16.28 -7.39 -25.27
N LEU A 187 15.13 -6.93 -24.77
CA LEU A 187 13.99 -6.54 -25.58
C LEU A 187 13.76 -5.04 -25.44
N SER A 188 13.39 -4.39 -26.54
CA SER A 188 12.80 -3.06 -26.46
C SER A 188 11.34 -3.17 -26.03
N PRO A 189 10.75 -2.14 -25.42
CA PRO A 189 9.32 -2.13 -25.06
C PRO A 189 8.41 -2.47 -26.24
N ARG A 190 8.75 -1.98 -27.45
CA ARG A 190 8.00 -2.26 -28.69
C ARG A 190 8.11 -3.73 -29.12
N ALA A 191 9.25 -4.37 -28.87
CA ALA A 191 9.46 -5.79 -29.18
C ALA A 191 8.86 -6.73 -28.11
N TYR A 192 8.44 -6.20 -26.96
CA TYR A 192 7.83 -6.95 -25.86
C TYR A 192 6.30 -6.94 -25.93
N THR A 193 5.80 -7.68 -26.92
CA THR A 193 4.37 -7.78 -27.26
C THR A 193 3.55 -8.46 -26.16
N THR A 194 2.22 -8.28 -26.22
CA THR A 194 1.25 -8.96 -25.34
C THR A 194 1.45 -10.48 -25.33
N ALA A 195 1.70 -11.10 -26.49
CA ALA A 195 1.96 -12.54 -26.58
C ALA A 195 3.22 -12.96 -25.81
N LYS A 196 4.29 -12.16 -25.85
CA LYS A 196 5.53 -12.44 -25.09
C LYS A 196 5.32 -12.24 -23.59
N ARG A 197 4.56 -11.21 -23.19
CA ARG A 197 4.17 -10.98 -21.79
C ARG A 197 3.35 -12.14 -21.25
N ARG A 198 2.37 -12.61 -22.02
CA ARG A 198 1.59 -13.81 -21.68
C ARG A 198 2.47 -15.05 -21.54
N ALA A 199 3.40 -15.27 -22.48
CA ALA A 199 4.32 -16.41 -22.41
C ALA A 199 5.21 -16.35 -21.15
N GLU A 200 5.69 -15.15 -20.78
CA GLU A 200 6.44 -14.95 -19.53
C GLU A 200 5.57 -15.22 -18.29
N PHE A 201 4.34 -14.71 -18.25
CA PHE A 201 3.38 -14.97 -17.17
C PHE A 201 3.08 -16.45 -16.99
N VAL A 202 2.76 -17.16 -18.09
CA VAL A 202 2.54 -18.61 -18.08
C VAL A 202 3.78 -19.35 -17.59
N GLN A 203 4.98 -18.91 -17.98
CA GLN A 203 6.22 -19.51 -17.48
C GLN A 203 6.42 -19.27 -15.98
N GLY A 204 6.18 -18.06 -15.48
CA GLY A 204 6.29 -17.74 -14.05
C GLY A 204 5.34 -18.59 -13.20
N ARG A 205 4.09 -18.70 -13.65
CA ARG A 205 3.06 -19.54 -13.04
C ARG A 205 3.44 -21.02 -13.00
N ALA A 206 3.88 -21.59 -14.13
CA ALA A 206 4.31 -22.99 -14.20
C ALA A 206 5.53 -23.29 -13.29
N GLN A 207 6.30 -22.27 -12.93
CA GLN A 207 7.44 -22.36 -12.02
C GLN A 207 7.05 -22.13 -10.54
N GLY A 208 5.77 -21.91 -10.24
CA GLY A 208 5.29 -21.58 -8.90
C GLY A 208 5.68 -20.17 -8.43
N LEU A 209 6.14 -19.30 -9.32
CA LEU A 209 6.65 -17.96 -8.97
C LEU A 209 5.57 -16.88 -8.93
N THR A 210 4.37 -17.20 -9.39
CA THR A 210 3.24 -16.27 -9.43
C THR A 210 2.34 -16.51 -8.24
N THR A 211 2.20 -15.50 -7.40
CA THR A 211 1.27 -15.49 -6.26
C THR A 211 0.14 -14.51 -6.51
N VAL A 212 -1.03 -14.79 -5.93
CA VAL A 212 -2.22 -13.97 -6.11
C VAL A 212 -3.06 -13.96 -4.83
N ALA A 213 -3.78 -12.87 -4.59
CA ALA A 213 -4.82 -12.78 -3.57
C ALA A 213 -5.86 -11.69 -3.93
N ILE A 214 -7.06 -11.80 -3.36
CA ILE A 214 -7.97 -10.66 -3.23
C ILE A 214 -7.56 -9.87 -1.99
N VAL A 215 -7.37 -8.56 -2.14
CA VAL A 215 -6.93 -7.66 -1.06
C VAL A 215 -7.80 -6.41 -1.02
N THR A 216 -7.89 -5.78 0.15
CA THR A 216 -8.74 -4.60 0.35
C THR A 216 -8.19 -3.41 -0.45
N TRP A 217 -9.07 -2.62 -1.07
CA TRP A 217 -8.68 -1.38 -1.73
C TRP A 217 -8.84 -0.18 -0.81
N HIS A 218 -7.79 0.62 -0.70
CA HIS A 218 -7.78 1.87 0.05
C HIS A 218 -7.49 3.04 -0.91
N GLY A 219 -8.56 3.57 -1.53
CA GLY A 219 -8.48 4.54 -2.63
C GLY A 219 -8.24 6.00 -2.28
N ALA A 220 -8.08 6.32 -0.99
CA ALA A 220 -7.54 7.60 -0.55
C ALA A 220 -6.01 7.55 -0.70
N THR A 221 -5.37 8.62 -1.19
CA THR A 221 -3.90 8.61 -1.32
C THR A 221 -3.25 8.42 0.06
N GLU A 222 -2.05 7.85 0.16
CA GLU A 222 -1.27 7.80 1.41
C GLU A 222 -1.17 9.18 2.05
N GLU A 223 -1.06 10.21 1.23
CA GLU A 223 -1.13 11.62 1.57
C GLU A 223 -2.49 12.07 2.16
N ASP A 224 -3.56 11.34 1.87
CA ASP A 224 -4.92 11.45 2.43
C ASP A 224 -5.15 10.46 3.60
N LEU A 225 -4.20 9.55 3.82
CA LEU A 225 -4.17 8.53 4.86
C LEU A 225 -3.07 8.78 5.91
N GLU A 226 -2.31 9.87 5.75
CA GLU A 226 -1.26 10.26 6.66
C GLU A 226 -1.88 11.00 7.85
N TRP A 227 -1.47 10.59 9.04
CA TRP A 227 -1.79 11.34 10.24
C TRP A 227 -0.91 12.57 10.31
N VAL A 228 -1.55 13.73 10.46
CA VAL A 228 -0.83 15.01 10.53
C VAL A 228 -1.03 15.61 11.91
N VAL A 229 0.05 16.07 12.53
CA VAL A 229 -0.01 16.92 13.72
C VAL A 229 0.24 18.37 13.33
N ALA A 230 -0.51 19.30 13.92
CA ALA A 230 -0.31 20.74 13.72
C ALA A 230 -0.27 21.50 15.04
N GLU A 231 0.57 22.53 15.09
CA GLU A 231 0.81 23.34 16.29
C GLU A 231 -0.44 24.10 16.76
N PRO A 232 -0.53 24.48 18.05
CA PRO A 232 -1.56 25.38 18.53
C PRO A 232 -1.67 26.67 17.70
N GLY A 233 -2.89 27.15 17.48
CA GLY A 233 -3.19 28.28 16.60
C GLY A 233 -3.53 27.86 15.16
N SER A 234 -3.17 26.63 14.78
CA SER A 234 -3.58 26.06 13.49
C SER A 234 -5.10 26.02 13.40
N TYR A 235 -5.62 26.32 12.20
CA TYR A 235 -7.06 26.35 11.93
C TYR A 235 -7.86 27.29 12.85
N GLY A 236 -7.20 28.30 13.45
CA GLY A 236 -7.82 29.26 14.34
C GLY A 236 -8.20 28.71 15.71
N GLN A 237 -7.64 27.56 16.12
CA GLN A 237 -7.89 26.98 17.45
C GLN A 237 -6.68 27.04 18.36
N PRO A 238 -6.87 27.27 19.68
CA PRO A 238 -5.76 27.33 20.62
C PRO A 238 -5.20 25.93 20.99
N LEU A 239 -5.79 24.84 20.48
CA LEU A 239 -5.38 23.48 20.78
C LEU A 239 -4.39 22.95 19.73
N PRO A 240 -3.44 22.09 20.13
CA PRO A 240 -2.71 21.26 19.19
C PRO A 240 -3.67 20.34 18.44
N VAL A 241 -3.39 20.12 17.16
CA VAL A 241 -4.29 19.38 16.26
C VAL A 241 -3.67 18.04 15.91
N VAL A 242 -4.53 17.01 15.86
CA VAL A 242 -4.28 15.71 15.23
C VAL A 242 -5.29 15.55 14.10
N PHE A 243 -4.83 15.30 12.89
CA PHE A 243 -5.68 14.81 11.81
C PHE A 243 -5.53 13.30 11.71
N ALA A 244 -6.63 12.58 11.91
CA ALA A 244 -6.73 11.16 11.64
C ALA A 244 -7.64 10.97 10.41
N PRO A 245 -7.17 10.36 9.32
CA PRO A 245 -7.98 10.12 8.12
C PRO A 245 -9.31 9.44 8.41
N ALA A 246 -10.35 9.72 7.62
CA ALA A 246 -11.67 9.11 7.82
C ALA A 246 -11.61 7.57 7.78
N ALA A 247 -10.65 6.99 7.05
CA ALA A 247 -10.40 5.55 7.02
C ALA A 247 -10.09 4.95 8.40
N THR A 248 -9.47 5.72 9.31
CA THR A 248 -9.19 5.32 10.70
C THR A 248 -10.45 4.85 11.43
N PHE A 249 -11.59 5.52 11.20
CA PHE A 249 -12.84 5.23 11.92
C PHE A 249 -13.77 4.28 11.16
N ARG A 250 -13.57 4.06 9.86
CA ARG A 250 -14.46 3.21 9.03
C ARG A 250 -14.52 1.77 9.54
N MET A 251 -13.39 1.19 9.95
CA MET A 251 -13.36 -0.18 10.50
C MET A 251 -14.13 -0.32 11.82
N HIS A 252 -14.38 0.81 12.50
CA HIS A 252 -15.10 0.89 13.76
C HIS A 252 -16.53 1.41 13.60
N GLY A 253 -17.05 1.45 12.37
CA GLY A 253 -18.41 1.86 12.04
C GLY A 253 -18.62 3.34 11.74
N GLY A 254 -17.55 4.15 11.69
CA GLY A 254 -17.60 5.57 11.33
C GLY A 254 -17.17 6.51 12.45
N ALA A 255 -16.87 7.76 12.10
CA ALA A 255 -16.41 8.79 13.03
C ALA A 255 -17.51 9.29 13.97
N ASP A 256 -18.75 9.28 13.50
CA ASP A 256 -19.97 9.65 14.22
C ASP A 256 -20.22 8.77 15.44
N LEU A 257 -19.85 7.48 15.39
CA LEU A 257 -19.93 6.57 16.55
C LEU A 257 -19.04 6.98 17.72
N PHE A 258 -18.03 7.82 17.47
CA PHE A 258 -17.15 8.38 18.50
C PHE A 258 -17.58 9.78 18.93
N GLY A 259 -18.71 10.29 18.43
CA GLY A 259 -19.22 11.63 18.72
C GLY A 259 -18.55 12.75 17.92
N LEU A 260 -17.76 12.42 16.89
CA LEU A 260 -17.15 13.43 16.01
C LEU A 260 -18.26 14.13 15.21
N THR A 261 -18.26 15.46 15.26
CA THR A 261 -19.32 16.27 14.68
C THR A 261 -18.89 16.80 13.31
N PRO A 262 -19.68 16.62 12.24
CA PRO A 262 -19.41 17.22 10.94
C PRO A 262 -19.32 18.74 11.04
N LEU A 263 -18.27 19.30 10.45
CA LEU A 263 -18.07 20.74 10.38
C LEU A 263 -18.56 21.30 9.05
N ARG A 264 -19.15 22.48 9.11
CA ARG A 264 -19.36 23.36 7.95
C ARG A 264 -18.43 24.55 8.04
N LEU A 265 -18.24 25.21 6.91
CA LEU A 265 -17.49 26.45 6.85
C LEU A 265 -18.12 27.46 7.83
N HIS A 266 -17.32 27.98 8.77
CA HIS A 266 -17.72 28.87 9.87
C HIS A 266 -18.43 28.24 11.07
N ASP A 267 -18.59 26.91 11.12
CA ASP A 267 -19.09 26.29 12.33
C ASP A 267 -18.10 26.49 13.49
N PRO A 268 -18.59 26.80 14.71
CA PRO A 268 -17.75 26.81 15.87
C PRO A 268 -17.20 25.39 16.11
N LEU A 269 -15.90 25.29 16.34
CA LEU A 269 -15.27 24.01 16.65
C LEU A 269 -15.72 23.49 18.03
N PRO A 270 -15.77 22.16 18.24
CA PRO A 270 -16.23 21.57 19.48
C PRO A 270 -15.41 22.06 20.68
N THR A 271 -16.06 22.22 21.84
CA THR A 271 -15.43 22.72 23.07
C THR A 271 -15.40 21.70 24.21
N THR A 272 -16.18 20.62 24.09
CA THR A 272 -16.28 19.54 25.06
C THR A 272 -15.50 18.30 24.58
N PRO A 273 -14.68 17.68 25.45
CA PRO A 273 -14.04 16.41 25.14
C PRO A 273 -15.04 15.31 24.84
N LEU A 274 -14.68 14.42 23.91
CA LEU A 274 -15.41 13.22 23.59
C LEU A 274 -15.27 12.21 24.75
N PRO A 275 -16.37 11.66 25.27
CA PRO A 275 -16.33 10.75 26.42
C PRO A 275 -15.77 9.36 26.05
N ASP A 276 -15.90 8.95 24.79
CA ASP A 276 -15.58 7.61 24.32
C ASP A 276 -14.22 7.51 23.61
N LEU A 277 -13.42 8.58 23.64
CA LEU A 277 -12.13 8.62 22.97
C LEU A 277 -11.10 9.43 23.76
N ILE A 278 -9.94 8.83 24.00
CA ILE A 278 -8.75 9.47 24.55
C ILE A 278 -7.58 9.35 23.57
N ALA A 279 -6.63 10.28 23.66
CA ALA A 279 -5.39 10.27 22.93
C ALA A 279 -4.24 9.92 23.89
N HIS A 280 -3.62 8.76 23.70
CA HIS A 280 -2.38 8.40 24.36
C HIS A 280 -1.20 8.97 23.57
N ILE A 281 -0.38 9.78 24.21
CA ILE A 281 0.72 10.48 23.52
C ILE A 281 2.06 10.10 24.15
N SER A 282 2.97 9.60 23.31
CA SER A 282 4.39 9.37 23.61
C SER A 282 5.25 10.42 22.87
N PRO A 283 6.58 10.46 23.08
CA PRO A 283 7.47 11.29 22.26
C PRO A 283 7.43 10.99 20.75
N THR A 284 7.02 9.78 20.38
CA THR A 284 7.01 9.30 18.98
C THR A 284 5.64 8.89 18.49
N ASP A 285 4.66 8.70 19.38
CA ASP A 285 3.40 8.04 19.04
C ASP A 285 2.19 8.88 19.44
N VAL A 286 1.16 8.81 18.61
CA VAL A 286 -0.20 9.25 18.95
C VAL A 286 -1.13 8.08 18.73
N ASP A 287 -1.71 7.56 19.81
CA ASP A 287 -2.68 6.48 19.80
C ASP A 287 -4.06 7.00 20.23
N LEU A 288 -5.11 6.58 19.54
CA LEU A 288 -6.51 6.82 19.89
C LEU A 288 -7.10 5.56 20.53
N ILE A 289 -7.71 5.71 21.70
CA ILE A 289 -8.15 4.59 22.54
C ILE A 289 -9.55 4.88 23.09
N ARG A 290 -10.38 3.85 23.22
CA ARG A 290 -11.66 3.88 23.93
C ARG A 290 -11.42 3.60 25.42
N PRO A 291 -11.52 4.60 26.32
CA PRO A 291 -11.20 4.39 27.73
C PRO A 291 -12.14 3.39 28.43
N ASN A 292 -13.35 3.24 27.89
CA ASN A 292 -14.42 2.41 28.47
C ASN A 292 -14.38 0.95 28.00
N GLU A 293 -13.46 0.59 27.11
CA GLU A 293 -13.29 -0.78 26.62
C GLU A 293 -12.05 -1.45 27.24
N PRO A 294 -12.06 -2.78 27.42
CA PRO A 294 -10.90 -3.50 27.91
C PRO A 294 -9.81 -3.61 26.82
N MET A 295 -8.55 -3.69 27.25
CA MET A 295 -7.48 -4.17 26.36
C MET A 295 -7.75 -5.64 25.95
N PRO A 296 -7.49 -6.04 24.69
CA PRO A 296 -6.89 -5.27 23.60
C PRO A 296 -7.92 -4.56 22.68
N THR A 297 -9.23 -4.66 22.94
CA THR A 297 -10.26 -4.14 22.02
C THR A 297 -10.39 -2.63 22.05
N ASN A 298 -9.86 -1.98 23.08
CA ASN A 298 -9.92 -0.53 23.25
C ASN A 298 -9.06 0.28 22.27
N TYR A 299 -8.14 -0.34 21.55
CA TYR A 299 -7.30 0.36 20.57
C TYR A 299 -8.10 0.70 19.31
N VAL A 300 -8.17 1.98 18.96
CA VAL A 300 -8.87 2.43 17.75
C VAL A 300 -7.89 2.48 16.58
N ALA A 301 -6.81 3.26 16.74
CA ALA A 301 -5.74 3.43 15.76
C ALA A 301 -4.61 4.27 16.35
N GLY A 302 -3.48 4.36 15.67
CA GLY A 302 -2.37 5.19 16.08
C GLY A 302 -1.30 5.31 15.00
N VAL A 303 -0.39 6.24 15.21
CA VAL A 303 0.71 6.55 14.29
C VAL A 303 2.01 6.69 15.06
N HIS A 304 3.08 6.17 14.45
CA HIS A 304 4.46 6.31 14.92
C HIS A 304 5.23 7.28 14.00
N TYR A 305 5.82 8.31 14.59
CA TYR A 305 6.71 9.28 13.94
C TYR A 305 8.16 8.93 14.26
N GLY A 306 8.86 8.29 13.32
CA GLY A 306 10.23 7.80 13.52
C GLY A 306 11.25 8.90 13.82
N GLU A 307 11.02 10.12 13.35
CA GLU A 307 11.84 11.31 13.68
C GLU A 307 11.46 11.97 15.02
N GLY A 308 10.37 11.50 15.64
CA GLY A 308 9.78 12.08 16.84
C GLY A 308 8.78 13.19 16.56
N LEU A 309 7.84 13.39 17.48
CA LEU A 309 6.92 14.51 17.46
C LEU A 309 7.64 15.82 17.85
N SER A 310 7.17 16.93 17.28
CA SER A 310 7.64 18.27 17.66
C SER A 310 7.54 18.48 19.17
N ILE A 311 8.63 18.95 19.79
CA ILE A 311 8.69 19.21 21.24
C ILE A 311 7.66 20.27 21.65
N SER A 312 7.45 21.31 20.84
CA SER A 312 6.45 22.35 21.12
C SER A 312 5.03 21.79 21.10
N TRP A 313 4.74 20.93 20.13
CA TRP A 313 3.45 20.26 20.03
C TRP A 313 3.18 19.36 21.24
N LEU A 314 4.17 18.53 21.61
CA LEU A 314 4.10 17.65 22.79
C LEU A 314 3.86 18.45 24.07
N GLN A 315 4.64 19.52 24.29
CA GLN A 315 4.46 20.37 25.48
C GLN A 315 3.09 21.03 25.52
N ALA A 316 2.57 21.47 24.38
CA ALA A 316 1.24 22.04 24.29
C ALA A 316 0.15 21.01 24.62
N ALA A 317 0.21 19.82 24.03
CA ALA A 317 -0.76 18.74 24.26
C ALA A 317 -0.79 18.32 25.73
N ARG A 318 0.38 18.19 26.35
CA ARG A 318 0.53 17.86 27.77
C ARG A 318 -0.02 18.96 28.68
N ARG A 319 0.36 20.21 28.43
CA ARG A 319 -0.07 21.36 29.24
C ARG A 319 -1.58 21.58 29.18
N LEU A 320 -2.18 21.38 28.01
CA LEU A 320 -3.61 21.60 27.79
C LEU A 320 -4.45 20.36 28.15
N GLY A 321 -3.82 19.18 28.23
CA GLY A 321 -4.49 17.90 28.48
C GLY A 321 -5.51 17.51 27.41
N LYS A 322 -5.45 18.15 26.24
CA LYS A 322 -6.45 18.07 25.17
C LYS A 322 -5.81 18.33 23.81
N VAL A 323 -6.33 17.65 22.80
CA VAL A 323 -6.04 17.90 21.39
C VAL A 323 -7.36 18.09 20.62
N LEU A 324 -7.30 18.87 19.54
CA LEU A 324 -8.37 18.88 18.54
C LEU A 324 -8.13 17.73 17.57
N LEU A 325 -9.06 16.78 17.50
CA LEU A 325 -9.05 15.74 16.49
C LEU A 325 -9.90 16.18 15.31
N LEU A 326 -9.29 16.20 14.14
CA LEU A 326 -9.93 16.37 12.85
C LEU A 326 -9.93 15.03 12.13
N THR A 327 -11.02 14.73 11.44
CA THR A 327 -11.09 13.58 10.54
C THR A 327 -11.82 13.92 9.27
N GLY A 328 -11.43 13.31 8.16
CA GLY A 328 -12.04 13.55 6.87
C GLY A 328 -11.29 12.84 5.76
N PRO A 329 -11.74 13.00 4.51
CA PRO A 329 -11.07 12.41 3.36
C PRO A 329 -9.71 13.06 3.08
N THR A 330 -9.52 14.32 3.46
CA THR A 330 -8.28 15.09 3.25
C THR A 330 -8.08 16.08 4.39
N LEU A 331 -6.83 16.47 4.65
CA LEU A 331 -6.53 17.53 5.62
C LEU A 331 -7.02 18.88 5.08
N PRO A 332 -7.73 19.70 5.89
CA PRO A 332 -8.10 21.06 5.49
C PRO A 332 -6.86 21.91 5.17
N GLY A 333 -6.90 22.66 4.06
CA GLY A 333 -5.85 23.62 3.72
C GLY A 333 -4.61 23.02 3.04
N LYS A 334 -4.63 21.73 2.68
CA LYS A 334 -3.61 21.15 1.80
C LYS A 334 -3.63 21.87 0.43
N SER A 335 -2.45 22.18 -0.09
CA SER A 335 -2.24 23.01 -1.28
C SER A 335 -3.05 22.51 -2.49
N GLY A 336 -3.80 23.41 -3.14
CA GLY A 336 -4.59 23.12 -4.35
C GLY A 336 -6.09 22.94 -4.13
N THR A 337 -6.56 22.86 -2.89
CA THR A 337 -7.99 22.77 -2.55
C THR A 337 -8.60 24.16 -2.38
N ASP A 338 -9.75 24.42 -3.02
CA ASP A 338 -10.58 25.60 -2.78
C ASP A 338 -10.90 25.71 -1.26
N PRO A 339 -10.73 26.88 -0.61
CA PRO A 339 -11.04 27.07 0.81
C PRO A 339 -12.45 26.64 1.22
N SER A 340 -13.42 26.73 0.29
CA SER A 340 -14.79 26.26 0.50
C SER A 340 -14.92 24.74 0.48
N GLN A 341 -14.01 24.04 -0.21
CA GLN A 341 -13.93 22.58 -0.28
C GLN A 341 -13.06 21.98 0.83
N ALA A 342 -12.12 22.75 1.38
CA ALA A 342 -11.19 22.30 2.43
C ALA A 342 -11.89 21.77 3.70
N TRP A 343 -13.11 22.22 3.98
CA TRP A 343 -13.89 21.81 5.15
C TRP A 343 -14.97 20.77 4.83
N ARG A 344 -15.14 20.40 3.56
CA ARG A 344 -16.22 19.50 3.13
C ARG A 344 -15.92 18.08 3.59
N GLY A 345 -16.82 17.51 4.39
CA GLY A 345 -16.69 16.14 4.89
C GLY A 345 -15.69 16.01 6.04
N ILE A 346 -15.27 17.13 6.63
CA ILE A 346 -14.47 17.12 7.86
C ILE A 346 -15.41 16.98 9.05
N SER A 347 -15.04 16.13 9.99
CA SER A 347 -15.64 16.05 11.32
C SER A 347 -14.59 16.35 12.38
N ALA A 348 -15.02 16.88 13.53
CA ALA A 348 -14.11 17.24 14.59
C ALA A 348 -14.64 16.90 15.98
N GLY A 349 -13.71 16.81 16.92
CA GLY A 349 -13.99 16.63 18.34
C GLY A 349 -12.75 16.98 19.17
N ILE A 350 -12.95 17.32 20.44
CA ILE A 350 -11.84 17.45 21.38
C ILE A 350 -11.59 16.08 22.01
N VAL A 351 -10.33 15.68 22.08
CA VAL A 351 -9.93 14.41 22.70
C VAL A 351 -9.10 14.72 23.93
N GLN A 352 -9.35 14.03 25.03
CA GLN A 352 -8.55 14.18 26.23
C GLN A 352 -7.20 13.46 26.03
N VAL A 353 -6.12 14.06 26.51
CA VAL A 353 -4.78 13.52 26.41
C VAL A 353 -4.41 12.78 27.69
N GLU A 354 -3.92 11.55 27.53
CA GLU A 354 -3.21 10.82 28.57
C GLU A 354 -1.75 10.63 28.15
N THR A 355 -0.82 11.03 29.01
CA THR A 355 0.60 10.86 28.77
C THR A 355 1.08 9.54 29.33
N ARG A 356 1.83 8.80 28.54
CA ARG A 356 2.65 7.69 29.03
C ARG A 356 4.02 8.14 29.52
#